data_AF-A0A6C0KHP5-F1
#
_entry.id   AF-A0A6C0KHP5-F1
#
_cell.length_a   1.000
_cell.length_b   1.000
_cell.length_c   1.000
_cell.angle_alpha   90.00
_cell.angle_beta   90.00
_cell.angle_gamma   90.00
#
_symmetry.space_group_name_H-M   'P 1'
#
loop_
_entity.id
_entity.type
_entity.pdbx_description
1 polymer ?
#
loop_
_entity_poly.entity_id
_entity_poly.type
_entity_poly.pdbx_seq_one_letter_code
_entity_poly.pdbx_strand_id
1 'polypeptide(L)'
;MDFYTIVILIAIVLLIIILTYIGIQLHFRKDNTVQFPPVANTCPDYWVSDGSYCIVPANGKTNIGTIYDKTNGTILLTPNTTYGFVSANTMVGNTVITNPRIDFSVVGWSSMGKSSLCQQKDWSNKYNIIWDGVSNYNKC
;
A
#
# COMPACT_ATOMS: atom_id res chain seq x y z
N MET A 1 45.04 -7.57 45.82
CA MET A 1 43.64 -7.48 45.37
C MET A 1 42.79 -7.70 46.59
N ASP A 2 42.15 -6.66 47.08
CA ASP A 2 41.32 -6.76 48.29
C ASP A 2 39.96 -7.35 47.92
N PHE A 3 39.31 -8.01 48.87
CA PHE A 3 38.00 -8.62 48.69
C PHE A 3 36.99 -7.63 48.06
N TYR A 4 37.03 -6.36 48.47
CA TYR A 4 36.19 -5.29 47.91
C TYR A 4 36.46 -5.03 46.42
N THR A 5 37.73 -5.01 45.99
CA THR A 5 38.09 -4.81 44.58
C THR A 5 37.64 -5.95 43.68
N ILE A 6 37.63 -7.18 44.21
CA ILE A 6 37.13 -8.37 43.50
C ILE A 6 35.61 -8.27 43.32
N VAL A 7 34.88 -7.91 44.37
CA VAL A 7 33.41 -7.77 44.33
C VAL A 7 32.98 -6.68 43.35
N ILE A 8 33.65 -5.52 43.34
CA ILE A 8 33.34 -4.43 42.40
C ILE A 8 33.60 -4.84 40.95
N LEU A 9 34.71 -5.53 40.69
CA LEU A 9 35.04 -5.98 39.34
C LEU A 9 33.98 -6.95 38.81
N ILE A 10 33.53 -7.90 39.63
CA ILE A 10 32.46 -8.84 39.28
C ILE A 10 31.13 -8.11 39.03
N ALA A 11 30.78 -7.15 39.89
CA ALA A 11 29.53 -6.38 39.75
C ALA A 11 29.47 -5.58 38.44
N ILE A 12 30.59 -4.96 38.02
CA ILE A 12 30.67 -4.21 36.76
C ILE A 12 30.53 -5.15 35.55
N VAL A 13 31.19 -6.30 35.57
CA VAL A 13 31.08 -7.29 34.48
C VAL A 13 29.64 -7.79 34.34
N LEU A 14 28.98 -8.11 35.47
CA LEU A 14 27.57 -8.53 35.46
C LEU A 14 26.65 -7.43 34.93
N LEU A 15 26.89 -6.18 35.32
CA LEU A 15 26.11 -5.04 34.83
C LEU A 15 26.21 -4.88 33.30
N ILE A 16 27.42 -4.99 32.75
CA ILE A 16 27.65 -4.89 31.30
C ILE A 16 26.93 -6.03 30.56
N ILE A 17 26.96 -7.26 31.08
CA ILE A 17 26.26 -8.40 30.47
C ILE A 17 24.73 -8.19 30.46
N ILE A 18 24.15 -7.66 31.53
CA ILE A 18 22.70 -7.40 31.60
C ILE A 18 22.30 -6.29 30.62
N LEU A 19 23.05 -5.19 30.58
CA LEU A 19 22.74 -4.05 29.69
C LEU A 19 22.92 -4.42 28.21
N THR A 20 23.93 -5.20 27.87
CA THR A 20 24.12 -5.70 26.50
C THR A 20 22.99 -6.65 26.08
N TYR A 21 22.52 -7.53 26.97
CA TYR A 21 21.39 -8.40 26.69
C TYR A 21 20.09 -7.61 26.41
N ILE A 22 19.77 -6.62 27.26
CA ILE A 22 18.60 -5.75 27.08
C ILE A 22 18.75 -4.92 25.79
N GLY A 23 19.94 -4.38 25.52
CA GLY A 23 20.23 -3.61 24.30
C GLY A 23 20.04 -4.42 23.01
N ILE A 24 20.51 -5.66 23.00
CA ILE A 24 20.28 -6.60 21.89
C ILE A 24 18.78 -6.85 21.72
N GLN A 25 18.06 -7.17 22.79
CA GLN A 25 16.61 -7.42 22.72
C GLN A 25 15.83 -6.21 22.20
N LEU A 26 16.23 -4.99 22.55
CA LEU A 26 15.59 -3.79 22.03
C LEU A 26 15.94 -3.54 20.55
N HIS A 27 17.20 -3.75 20.17
CA HIS A 27 17.64 -3.59 18.78
C HIS A 27 17.02 -4.61 17.83
N PHE A 28 16.83 -5.85 18.29
CA PHE A 28 16.27 -6.94 17.48
C PHE A 28 14.75 -7.06 17.58
N ARG A 29 14.09 -6.26 18.41
CA ARG A 29 12.67 -5.92 18.20
C ARG A 29 12.59 -4.99 16.99
N LYS A 30 12.80 -5.55 15.80
CA LYS A 30 12.13 -5.05 14.61
C LYS A 30 10.67 -5.06 14.97
N ASP A 31 10.03 -3.90 14.97
CA ASP A 31 8.58 -3.84 14.92
C ASP A 31 8.17 -4.82 13.82
N ASN A 32 7.56 -5.94 14.21
CA ASN A 32 6.70 -6.70 13.32
C ASN A 32 5.55 -5.75 13.06
N THR A 33 5.82 -4.75 12.20
CA THR A 33 5.04 -3.53 12.04
C THR A 33 3.60 -3.97 12.07
N VAL A 34 2.83 -3.49 13.03
CA VAL A 34 1.42 -3.87 13.06
C VAL A 34 0.88 -3.50 11.68
N GLN A 35 0.27 -4.47 10.99
CA GLN A 35 -0.20 -4.24 9.63
C GLN A 35 -1.18 -3.08 9.71
N PHE A 36 -0.79 -1.93 9.15
CA PHE A 36 -1.56 -0.71 9.27
C PHE A 36 -1.76 -0.11 7.88
N PRO A 37 -3.01 0.29 7.56
CA PRO A 37 -4.25 -0.02 8.29
C PRO A 37 -4.64 -1.52 8.17
N PRO A 38 -5.43 -2.07 9.11
CA PRO A 38 -5.84 -3.49 9.11
C PRO A 38 -6.89 -3.82 8.06
N VAL A 39 -7.61 -2.81 7.58
CA VAL A 39 -8.65 -2.91 6.55
C VAL A 39 -8.39 -1.81 5.53
N ALA A 40 -8.62 -2.14 4.27
CA ALA A 40 -8.53 -1.21 3.16
C ALA A 40 -9.89 -1.03 2.50
N ASN A 41 -10.16 0.19 2.03
CA ASN A 41 -11.35 0.45 1.22
C ASN A 41 -11.27 -0.28 -0.11
N THR A 42 -12.40 -0.70 -0.68
CA THR A 42 -12.45 -1.42 -1.96
C THR A 42 -12.05 -0.52 -3.15
N CYS A 43 -12.38 0.77 -3.06
CA CYS A 43 -12.07 1.76 -4.08
C CYS A 43 -11.22 2.89 -3.49
N PRO A 44 -10.47 3.62 -4.34
CA PRO A 44 -9.82 4.86 -3.92
C PRO A 44 -10.80 5.87 -3.33
N ASP A 45 -10.29 6.76 -2.48
CA ASP A 45 -11.15 7.68 -1.76
C ASP A 45 -11.91 8.59 -2.73
N TYR A 46 -13.19 8.88 -2.44
CA TYR A 46 -14.09 9.64 -3.32
C TYR A 46 -14.48 8.98 -4.65
N TRP A 47 -14.01 7.76 -4.94
CA TRP A 47 -14.46 7.01 -6.11
C TRP A 47 -15.75 6.26 -5.78
N VAL A 48 -16.62 6.10 -6.79
CA VAL A 48 -17.89 5.41 -6.62
C VAL A 48 -17.70 3.91 -6.86
N SER A 49 -18.09 3.09 -5.90
CA SER A 49 -18.15 1.64 -6.05
C SER A 49 -19.46 1.21 -6.71
N ASP A 50 -19.37 0.42 -7.77
CA ASP A 50 -20.48 -0.26 -8.42
C ASP A 50 -20.21 -1.77 -8.39
N GLY A 51 -20.71 -2.43 -7.32
CA GLY A 51 -20.41 -3.83 -7.03
C GLY A 51 -18.92 -4.06 -6.78
N SER A 52 -18.27 -4.83 -7.68
CA SER A 52 -16.84 -5.13 -7.62
C SER A 52 -15.97 -4.10 -8.36
N TYR A 53 -16.58 -3.09 -8.99
CA TYR A 53 -15.88 -2.12 -9.81
C TYR A 53 -15.81 -0.76 -9.15
N CYS A 54 -14.74 -0.04 -9.42
CA CYS A 54 -14.59 1.36 -9.05
C CYS A 54 -14.71 2.22 -10.31
N ILE A 55 -15.70 3.10 -10.34
CA ILE A 55 -15.92 4.01 -11.46
C ILE A 55 -14.83 5.09 -11.42
N VAL A 56 -14.13 5.25 -12.54
CA VAL A 56 -13.11 6.29 -12.69
C VAL A 56 -13.81 7.65 -12.76
N PRO A 57 -13.55 8.59 -11.83
CA PRO A 57 -14.18 9.91 -11.84
C PRO A 57 -13.75 10.71 -13.07
N ALA A 58 -14.63 11.56 -13.60
CA ALA A 58 -14.33 12.42 -14.73
C ALA A 58 -13.15 13.39 -14.43
N ASN A 59 -12.53 13.92 -15.49
CA ASN A 59 -11.45 14.90 -15.35
C ASN A 59 -11.91 16.13 -14.53
N GLY A 60 -11.03 16.62 -13.66
CA GLY A 60 -11.31 17.73 -12.73
C GLY A 60 -12.05 17.35 -11.43
N LYS A 61 -12.38 16.07 -11.20
CA LYS A 61 -12.94 15.60 -9.92
C LYS A 61 -11.85 15.39 -8.86
N THR A 62 -12.29 15.28 -7.61
CA THR A 62 -11.40 15.00 -6.47
C THR A 62 -10.70 13.66 -6.65
N ASN A 63 -9.43 13.59 -6.21
CA ASN A 63 -8.66 12.35 -6.14
C ASN A 63 -8.49 11.58 -7.46
N ILE A 64 -8.32 12.31 -8.57
CA ILE A 64 -8.00 11.73 -9.89
C ILE A 64 -6.49 11.69 -10.18
N GLY A 65 -5.68 12.35 -9.34
CA GLY A 65 -4.23 12.36 -9.48
C GLY A 65 -3.76 12.72 -10.90
N THR A 66 -2.96 11.84 -11.51
CA THR A 66 -2.38 12.02 -12.85
C THR A 66 -2.95 11.05 -13.89
N ILE A 67 -4.15 10.51 -13.68
CA ILE A 67 -4.77 9.55 -14.62
C ILE A 67 -5.33 10.19 -15.90
N TYR A 68 -5.36 11.52 -15.97
CA TYR A 68 -5.77 12.30 -17.12
C TYR A 68 -4.62 13.12 -17.68
N ASP A 69 -4.59 13.25 -19.01
CA ASP A 69 -3.68 14.14 -19.71
C ASP A 69 -4.01 15.60 -19.37
N LYS A 70 -3.00 16.38 -18.97
CA LYS A 70 -3.17 17.79 -18.57
C LYS A 70 -3.54 18.72 -19.73
N THR A 71 -3.22 18.33 -20.96
CA THR A 71 -3.41 19.12 -22.17
C THR A 71 -4.76 18.82 -22.82
N ASN A 72 -5.07 17.53 -22.98
CA ASN A 72 -6.24 17.08 -23.74
C ASN A 72 -7.38 16.56 -22.86
N GLY A 73 -7.14 16.36 -21.55
CA GLY A 73 -8.14 15.81 -20.63
C GLY A 73 -8.53 14.36 -20.90
N THR A 74 -7.76 13.66 -21.73
CA THR A 74 -8.00 12.25 -22.08
C THR A 74 -7.49 11.33 -20.99
N ILE A 75 -8.17 10.21 -20.76
CA ILE A 75 -7.72 9.20 -19.79
C ILE A 75 -6.44 8.52 -20.28
N LEU A 76 -5.44 8.40 -19.40
CA LEU A 76 -4.13 7.79 -19.66
C LEU A 76 -4.06 6.32 -19.23
N LEU A 77 -5.12 5.82 -18.58
CA LEU A 77 -5.21 4.43 -18.16
C LEU A 77 -5.50 3.52 -19.36
N THR A 78 -4.84 2.37 -19.38
CA THR A 78 -5.03 1.32 -20.38
C THR A 78 -5.02 -0.03 -19.66
N PRO A 79 -5.56 -1.11 -20.27
CA PRO A 79 -5.47 -2.45 -19.69
C PRO A 79 -4.04 -2.93 -19.43
N ASN A 80 -3.04 -2.38 -20.15
CA ASN A 80 -1.63 -2.70 -19.99
C ASN A 80 -0.96 -1.93 -18.84
N THR A 81 -1.47 -0.74 -18.50
CA THR A 81 -0.91 0.10 -17.43
C THR A 81 -1.67 -0.03 -16.12
N THR A 82 -2.90 -0.54 -16.16
CA THR A 82 -3.80 -0.70 -15.01
C THR A 82 -4.61 -1.97 -15.17
N TYR A 83 -4.36 -2.96 -14.31
CA TYR A 83 -5.09 -4.21 -14.34
C TYR A 83 -6.58 -3.99 -14.05
N GLY A 84 -7.44 -4.66 -14.82
CA GLY A 84 -8.89 -4.57 -14.64
C GLY A 84 -9.52 -3.26 -15.15
N PHE A 85 -8.74 -2.38 -15.80
CA PHE A 85 -9.28 -1.17 -16.41
C PHE A 85 -10.10 -1.48 -17.67
N VAL A 86 -11.28 -0.87 -17.76
CA VAL A 86 -12.16 -0.89 -18.94
C VAL A 86 -12.57 0.54 -19.26
N SER A 87 -12.34 0.98 -20.51
CA SER A 87 -12.76 2.30 -20.98
C SER A 87 -14.27 2.38 -21.20
N ALA A 88 -14.82 3.59 -21.17
CA ALA A 88 -16.20 3.82 -21.59
C ALA A 88 -16.43 3.37 -23.05
N ASN A 89 -17.67 3.04 -23.36
CA ASN A 89 -18.15 2.53 -24.65
C ASN A 89 -17.50 1.21 -25.10
N THR A 90 -16.87 0.48 -24.18
CA THR A 90 -16.34 -0.87 -24.42
C THR A 90 -17.44 -1.89 -24.19
N MET A 91 -17.56 -2.89 -25.07
CA MET A 91 -18.43 -4.05 -24.82
C MET A 91 -17.68 -5.09 -24.00
N VAL A 92 -18.28 -5.50 -22.88
CA VAL A 92 -17.79 -6.61 -22.05
C VAL A 92 -18.93 -7.61 -21.92
N GLY A 93 -18.82 -8.74 -22.62
CA GLY A 93 -19.94 -9.66 -22.81
C GLY A 93 -21.07 -8.99 -23.60
N ASN A 94 -22.30 -9.03 -23.07
CA ASN A 94 -23.50 -8.43 -23.66
C ASN A 94 -23.84 -7.04 -23.11
N THR A 95 -22.93 -6.44 -22.34
CA THR A 95 -23.15 -5.14 -21.69
C THR A 95 -22.20 -4.10 -22.27
N VAL A 96 -22.75 -2.92 -22.60
CA VAL A 96 -21.95 -1.74 -22.96
C VAL A 96 -21.59 -0.97 -21.70
N ILE A 97 -20.31 -0.71 -21.52
CA ILE A 97 -19.82 -0.01 -20.34
C ILE A 97 -19.95 1.49 -20.57
N THR A 98 -20.78 2.18 -19.79
CA THR A 98 -21.03 3.62 -19.97
C THR A 98 -19.97 4.50 -19.33
N ASN A 99 -19.39 4.05 -18.22
CA ASN A 99 -18.39 4.79 -17.47
C ASN A 99 -17.08 3.99 -17.39
N PRO A 100 -15.92 4.65 -17.56
CA PRO A 100 -14.65 3.97 -17.37
C PRO A 100 -14.58 3.45 -15.93
N ARG A 101 -14.09 2.22 -15.75
CA ARG A 101 -14.04 1.58 -14.44
C ARG A 101 -12.83 0.67 -14.29
N ILE A 102 -12.47 0.36 -13.06
CA ILE A 102 -11.38 -0.55 -12.71
C ILE A 102 -11.92 -1.63 -11.80
N ASP A 103 -11.58 -2.88 -12.09
CA ASP A 103 -11.73 -3.99 -11.16
C ASP A 103 -10.41 -4.21 -10.41
N PHE A 104 -10.34 -3.83 -9.13
CA PHE A 104 -9.16 -4.02 -8.30
C PHE A 104 -9.02 -5.44 -7.73
N SER A 105 -10.02 -6.30 -7.94
CA SER A 105 -10.02 -7.68 -7.46
C SER A 105 -9.40 -8.67 -8.45
N VAL A 106 -9.07 -8.22 -9.67
CA VAL A 106 -8.51 -9.11 -10.69
C VAL A 106 -7.15 -9.67 -10.28
N VAL A 107 -6.90 -10.92 -10.68
CA VAL A 107 -5.65 -11.67 -10.46
C VAL A 107 -4.39 -10.90 -10.88
N GLY A 108 -4.49 -10.00 -11.88
CA GLY A 108 -3.38 -9.16 -12.33
C GLY A 108 -2.75 -8.33 -11.19
N TRP A 109 -3.53 -7.89 -10.21
CA TRP A 109 -3.01 -7.15 -9.06
C TRP A 109 -2.14 -7.99 -8.13
N SER A 110 -2.21 -9.33 -8.20
CA SER A 110 -1.36 -10.24 -7.40
C SER A 110 -0.21 -10.83 -8.23
N SER A 111 0.11 -10.24 -9.38
CA SER A 111 1.16 -10.72 -10.28
C SER A 111 2.57 -10.29 -9.81
N MET A 112 3.65 -10.60 -10.55
CA MET A 112 5.01 -10.08 -10.27
C MET A 112 5.58 -10.33 -8.85
N GLY A 113 5.08 -11.32 -8.11
CA GLY A 113 5.59 -11.67 -6.78
C GLY A 113 5.26 -10.68 -5.67
N LYS A 114 4.33 -9.74 -5.90
CA LYS A 114 3.81 -8.82 -4.88
C LYS A 114 2.37 -9.16 -4.54
N SER A 115 1.95 -8.87 -3.30
CA SER A 115 0.54 -8.97 -2.93
C SER A 115 -0.32 -7.97 -3.72
N SER A 116 -1.62 -8.28 -3.86
CA SER A 116 -2.63 -7.40 -4.46
C SER A 116 -2.51 -5.96 -3.95
N LEU A 117 -2.50 -5.83 -2.64
CA LEU A 117 -2.50 -4.56 -1.95
C LEU A 117 -1.21 -3.76 -2.17
N CYS A 118 -0.07 -4.43 -2.33
CA CYS A 118 1.19 -3.75 -2.64
C CYS A 118 1.26 -3.21 -4.06
N GLN A 119 0.69 -3.93 -5.04
CA GLN A 119 0.61 -3.40 -6.40
C GLN A 119 -0.41 -2.28 -6.50
N GLN A 120 -1.55 -2.40 -5.81
CA GLN A 120 -2.53 -1.33 -5.71
C GLN A 120 -1.92 -0.08 -5.07
N LYS A 121 -1.07 -0.23 -4.04
CA LYS A 121 -0.28 0.86 -3.44
C LYS A 121 0.72 1.47 -4.42
N ASP A 122 1.50 0.66 -5.13
CA ASP A 122 2.44 1.17 -6.13
C ASP A 122 1.73 1.94 -7.23
N TRP A 123 0.57 1.45 -7.67
CA TRP A 123 -0.27 2.11 -8.65
C TRP A 123 -0.87 3.42 -8.12
N SER A 124 -1.41 3.42 -6.89
CA SER A 124 -1.98 4.62 -6.29
C SER A 124 -0.91 5.69 -6.14
N ASN A 125 0.30 5.31 -5.72
CA ASN A 125 1.44 6.22 -5.58
C ASN A 125 1.93 6.72 -6.94
N LYS A 126 2.02 5.85 -7.95
CA LYS A 126 2.40 6.22 -9.32
C LYS A 126 1.48 7.28 -9.92
N TYR A 127 0.17 7.15 -9.68
CA TYR A 127 -0.84 8.07 -10.20
C TYR A 127 -1.21 9.18 -9.21
N ASN A 128 -0.56 9.26 -8.05
CA ASN A 128 -0.87 10.22 -6.99
C ASN A 128 -2.37 10.21 -6.58
N ILE A 129 -2.90 9.01 -6.37
CA ILE A 129 -4.25 8.75 -5.90
C ILE A 129 -4.19 8.38 -4.42
N ILE A 130 -5.04 9.01 -3.63
CA ILE A 130 -5.25 8.73 -2.22
C ILE A 130 -6.17 7.51 -2.12
N TRP A 131 -5.75 6.52 -1.36
CA TRP A 131 -6.55 5.32 -1.15
C TRP A 131 -6.34 4.85 0.27
N ASP A 132 -7.24 5.26 1.17
CA ASP A 132 -7.13 4.86 2.57
C ASP A 132 -7.25 3.34 2.69
N GLY A 133 -6.28 2.72 3.36
CA GLY A 133 -6.11 1.28 3.29
C GLY A 133 -4.87 0.81 2.56
N VAL A 134 -4.54 1.50 1.47
CA VAL A 134 -3.67 1.01 0.40
C VAL A 134 -2.48 1.93 0.22
N SER A 135 -2.69 3.22 -0.06
CA SER A 135 -1.60 4.17 -0.30
C SER A 135 -0.71 4.36 0.94
N ASN A 136 -1.30 4.25 2.13
CA ASN A 136 -0.64 4.34 3.44
C ASN A 136 -0.18 2.99 4.00
N TYR A 137 -0.35 1.89 3.26
CA TYR A 137 -0.05 0.56 3.76
C TYR A 137 1.45 0.33 3.97
N ASN A 138 1.82 -0.18 5.15
CA ASN A 138 3.22 -0.27 5.60
C ASN A 138 3.89 -1.64 5.41
N LYS A 139 3.22 -2.62 4.78
CA LYS A 139 3.72 -4.00 4.60
C LYS A 139 3.89 -4.40 3.14
N CYS A 140 4.59 -3.55 2.42
CA CYS A 140 5.21 -3.80 1.13
C CYS A 140 6.71 -3.54 1.28
#